data_AF-A0A2K9P1I4-F1
#
_entry.id   AF-A0A2K9P1I4-F1
#
_cell.length_a   1.000
_cell.length_b   1.000
_cell.length_c   1.000
_cell.angle_alpha   90.00
_cell.angle_beta   90.00
_cell.angle_gamma   90.00
#
_symmetry.space_group_name_H-M   'P 1'
#
loop_
_entity.id
_entity.type
_entity.pdbx_description
1 polymer ?
#
loop_
_entity_poly.entity_id
_entity_poly.type
_entity_poly.pdbx_seq_one_letter_code
_entity_poly.pdbx_strand_id
1 'polypeptide(L)'
;MQNLQMTERIKLRAKQKGISIKYLLEKCGINKGFIYDIEKQNKIPSVDKIERIADCLDCSVDYLLGRTDVIEINSSAVNTENNNFKVL
;
A
#
# COMPACT_ATOMS: atom_id res chain seq x y z
N MET A 1 -18.64 9.14 -0.53
CA MET A 1 -17.62 9.10 -1.61
C MET A 1 -16.51 8.14 -1.18
N GLN A 2 -16.49 6.92 -1.75
CA GLN A 2 -15.57 5.83 -1.35
C GLN A 2 -14.08 6.18 -1.51
N ASN A 3 -13.75 7.08 -2.45
CA ASN A 3 -12.37 7.46 -2.78
C ASN A 3 -11.65 8.26 -1.68
N LEU A 4 -12.39 9.00 -0.85
CA LEU A 4 -11.81 9.85 0.20
C LEU A 4 -11.24 9.01 1.36
N GLN A 5 -11.89 7.90 1.67
CA GLN A 5 -11.48 7.00 2.76
C GLN A 5 -10.12 6.36 2.48
N MET A 6 -9.85 5.98 1.23
CA MET A 6 -8.56 5.39 0.84
C MET A 6 -7.41 6.39 0.96
N THR A 7 -7.59 7.63 0.49
CA THR A 7 -6.52 8.64 0.58
C THR A 7 -6.26 9.09 2.01
N GLU A 8 -7.28 9.13 2.87
CA GLU A 8 -7.13 9.36 4.30
C GLU A 8 -6.27 8.28 4.97
N ARG A 9 -6.52 7.00 4.66
CA ARG A 9 -5.72 5.88 5.19
C ARG A 9 -4.27 5.91 4.71
N ILE A 10 -4.05 6.24 3.43
CA ILE A 10 -2.69 6.45 2.88
C ILE A 10 -1.96 7.55 3.66
N LYS A 11 -2.62 8.71 3.86
CA LYS A 11 -2.07 9.85 4.62
C LYS A 11 -1.78 9.48 6.07
N LEU A 12 -2.70 8.79 6.72
CA LEU A 12 -2.54 8.34 8.10
C LEU A 12 -1.35 7.39 8.24
N ARG A 13 -1.24 6.39 7.37
CA ARG A 13 -0.17 5.39 7.42
C ARG A 13 1.19 5.98 7.06
N ALA A 14 1.24 6.87 6.07
CA ALA A 14 2.46 7.61 5.73
C ALA A 14 2.95 8.45 6.92
N LYS A 15 2.03 9.13 7.62
CA LYS A 15 2.34 9.88 8.84
C LYS A 15 2.87 8.98 9.96
N GLN A 16 2.28 7.81 10.16
CA GLN A 16 2.76 6.82 11.14
C GLN A 16 4.18 6.33 10.83
N LYS A 17 4.53 6.17 9.54
CA LYS A 17 5.88 5.79 9.11
C LYS A 17 6.87 6.97 9.07
N GLY A 18 6.43 8.19 9.37
CA GLY A 18 7.27 9.39 9.30
C GLY A 18 7.70 9.78 7.89
N ILE A 19 6.97 9.34 6.85
CA ILE A 19 7.28 9.68 5.45
C ILE A 19 6.27 10.69 4.89
N SER A 20 6.73 11.57 3.99
CA SER A 20 5.83 12.47 3.28
C SER A 20 5.09 11.75 2.16
N ILE A 21 3.87 12.21 1.83
CA ILE A 21 3.11 11.70 0.68
C ILE A 21 3.90 11.85 -0.62
N LYS A 22 4.61 12.97 -0.80
CA LYS A 22 5.45 13.20 -1.98
C LYS A 22 6.51 12.11 -2.12
N TYR A 23 7.22 11.82 -1.02
CA TYR A 23 8.24 10.78 -0.99
C TYR A 23 7.65 9.38 -1.25
N LEU A 24 6.47 9.08 -0.65
CA LEU A 24 5.75 7.85 -0.90
C LEU A 24 5.44 7.67 -2.40
N LEU A 25 4.82 8.67 -3.02
CA LEU A 25 4.43 8.60 -4.43
C LEU A 25 5.65 8.45 -5.34
N GLU A 26 6.73 9.17 -5.06
CA GLU A 26 8.00 9.06 -5.78
C GLU A 26 8.61 7.65 -5.65
N LYS A 27 8.66 7.10 -4.43
CA LYS A 27 9.15 5.74 -4.16
C LYS A 27 8.31 4.68 -4.88
N CYS A 28 6.98 4.87 -4.92
CA CYS A 28 6.10 3.94 -5.61
C CYS A 28 5.97 4.26 -7.13
N GLY A 29 6.73 5.21 -7.69
CA GLY A 29 6.71 5.55 -9.12
C GLY A 29 5.37 6.12 -9.62
N ILE A 30 4.62 6.80 -8.74
CA ILE A 30 3.29 7.34 -9.00
C ILE A 30 3.38 8.87 -9.15
N ASN A 31 2.53 9.45 -10.01
CA ASN A 31 2.50 10.89 -10.20
C ASN A 31 2.13 11.62 -8.89
N LYS A 32 2.61 12.85 -8.72
CA LYS A 32 2.36 13.69 -7.52
C LYS A 32 0.91 14.14 -7.36
N GLY A 33 0.13 14.15 -8.44
CA GLY A 33 -1.29 14.49 -8.46
C GLY A 33 -2.22 13.33 -8.08
N PHE A 34 -1.70 12.12 -7.83
CA PHE A 34 -2.50 10.92 -7.63
C PHE A 34 -3.55 11.05 -6.51
N ILE A 35 -3.15 11.61 -5.36
CA ILE A 35 -4.08 11.84 -4.25
C ILE A 35 -5.19 12.82 -4.65
N TYR A 36 -4.84 13.88 -5.39
CA TYR A 36 -5.81 14.86 -5.88
C TYR A 36 -6.76 14.25 -6.92
N ASP A 37 -6.24 13.47 -7.86
CA ASP A 37 -7.04 12.77 -8.88
C ASP A 37 -8.10 11.86 -8.22
N ILE A 38 -7.73 11.14 -7.16
CA ILE A 38 -8.66 10.27 -6.44
C ILE A 38 -9.68 11.09 -5.63
N GLU A 39 -9.24 12.11 -4.91
CA GLU A 39 -10.11 12.92 -4.02
C GLU A 39 -11.07 13.84 -4.78
N LYS A 40 -10.64 14.41 -5.91
CA LYS A 40 -11.36 15.48 -6.61
C LYS A 40 -11.88 15.08 -7.97
N GLN A 41 -11.20 14.18 -8.67
CA GLN A 41 -11.63 13.73 -10.00
C GLN A 41 -12.36 12.39 -9.97
N ASN A 42 -12.58 11.81 -8.78
CA ASN A 42 -13.15 10.46 -8.60
C ASN A 42 -12.45 9.38 -9.44
N LYS A 43 -11.16 9.55 -9.69
CA LYS A 43 -10.39 8.62 -10.49
C LYS A 43 -10.19 7.31 -9.72
N ILE A 44 -10.48 6.20 -10.38
CA ILE A 44 -10.26 4.88 -9.83
C ILE A 44 -8.79 4.51 -10.09
N PRO A 45 -7.96 4.31 -9.05
CA PRO A 45 -6.60 3.84 -9.25
C PRO A 45 -6.59 2.40 -9.77
N SER A 46 -5.59 2.08 -10.59
CA SER A 46 -5.34 0.70 -11.02
C SER A 46 -4.86 -0.15 -9.85
N VAL A 47 -5.18 -1.44 -9.86
CA VAL A 47 -4.77 -2.40 -8.83
C VAL A 47 -3.26 -2.34 -8.56
N ASP A 48 -2.45 -2.30 -9.62
CA ASP A 48 -0.98 -2.13 -9.55
C ASP A 48 -0.55 -0.94 -8.67
N LYS A 49 -1.23 0.20 -8.77
CA LYS A 49 -0.88 1.39 -7.97
C LYS A 49 -1.25 1.20 -6.51
N ILE A 50 -2.37 0.53 -6.24
CA ILE A 50 -2.84 0.28 -4.87
C ILE A 50 -1.90 -0.72 -4.18
N GLU A 51 -1.51 -1.78 -4.88
CA GLU A 51 -0.55 -2.79 -4.42
C GLU A 51 0.80 -2.16 -4.09
N ARG A 52 1.38 -1.38 -5.01
CA ARG A 52 2.65 -0.69 -4.77
C ARG A 52 2.60 0.26 -3.58
N ILE A 53 1.49 0.97 -3.38
CA ILE A 53 1.32 1.83 -2.20
C ILE A 53 1.23 0.99 -0.93
N ALA A 54 0.51 -0.12 -0.96
CA ALA A 54 0.37 -1.05 0.16
C ALA A 54 1.76 -1.60 0.58
N ASP A 55 2.55 -2.04 -0.39
CA ASP A 55 3.94 -2.49 -0.18
C ASP A 55 4.82 -1.38 0.39
N CYS A 56 4.77 -0.18 -0.19
CA CYS A 56 5.52 0.97 0.31
C CYS A 56 5.14 1.32 1.78
N LEU A 57 3.91 1.07 2.19
CA LEU A 57 3.34 1.42 3.49
C LEU A 57 3.31 0.26 4.49
N ASP A 58 3.83 -0.91 4.14
CA ASP A 58 3.76 -2.15 4.94
C ASP A 58 2.33 -2.36 5.49
N CYS A 59 1.36 -2.41 4.58
CA CYS A 59 -0.04 -2.71 4.89
C CYS A 59 -0.69 -3.53 3.77
N SER A 60 -1.89 -4.08 4.02
CA SER A 60 -2.67 -4.77 2.99
C SER A 60 -3.42 -3.80 2.07
N VAL A 61 -3.70 -4.27 0.86
CA VAL A 61 -4.64 -3.61 -0.07
C VAL A 61 -6.02 -3.47 0.57
N ASP A 62 -6.47 -4.47 1.33
CA ASP A 62 -7.75 -4.46 2.01
C ASP A 62 -7.84 -3.36 3.08
N TYR A 63 -6.74 -3.07 3.77
CA TYR A 63 -6.66 -1.92 4.67
C TYR A 63 -6.84 -0.61 3.91
N LEU A 64 -6.15 -0.43 2.77
CA LEU A 64 -6.26 0.80 1.97
C LEU A 64 -7.67 1.00 1.40
N LEU A 65 -8.33 -0.08 0.98
CA LEU A 65 -9.69 -0.04 0.44
C LEU A 65 -10.78 0.06 1.52
N GLY A 66 -10.41 0.05 2.81
CA GLY A 66 -11.35 0.16 3.92
C GLY A 66 -12.21 -1.10 4.10
N ARG A 67 -11.77 -2.25 3.60
CA ARG A 67 -12.42 -3.56 3.86
C ARG A 67 -12.12 -4.10 5.25
N THR A 68 -11.01 -3.63 5.84
CA THR A 68 -10.58 -3.96 7.19
C THR A 68 -9.95 -2.74 7.86
N ASP A 69 -10.05 -2.66 9.18
CA ASP A 69 -9.30 -1.72 10.01
C ASP A 69 -7.99 -2.31 10.53
N VAL A 70 -7.80 -3.62 10.34
CA VAL A 70 -6.58 -4.32 10.71
C VAL A 70 -5.51 -4.05 9.67
N ILE A 71 -4.36 -3.56 10.13
CA ILE A 71 -3.16 -3.39 9.32
C ILE A 71 -2.47 -4.76 9.23
N GLU A 72 -3.13 -5.76 8.65
CA GLU A 72 -2.47 -7.04 8.42
C GLU A 72 -1.45 -6.86 7.29
N ILE A 73 -0.22 -7.27 7.56
CA ILE A 73 0.80 -7.43 6.54
C ILE A 73 0.51 -8.82 5.96
N ASN A 74 0.32 -8.93 4.64
CA ASN A 74 0.29 -10.25 3.99
C ASN A 74 1.59 -10.97 4.36
N SER A 75 1.50 -11.88 5.32
CA SER A 75 2.63 -12.69 5.80
C SER A 75 2.87 -13.80 4.77
N SER A 76 3.30 -13.40 3.58
CA SER A 76 3.55 -14.29 2.45
C SER A 76 4.99 -14.15 1.95
N ALA A 77 5.95 -13.89 2.84
CA ALA A 77 7.36 -14.07 2.57
C ALA A 77 8.17 -14.27 3.86
N VAL A 78 8.23 -15.51 4.36
CA VAL A 78 9.49 -16.29 4.48
C VAL A 78 9.15 -17.78 4.43
N ASN A 79 9.33 -18.39 3.25
CA ASN A 79 9.69 -19.81 3.13
C ASN A 79 10.80 -19.88 2.08
N THR A 80 11.90 -19.17 2.36
CA THR A 80 13.18 -19.37 1.69
C THR A 80 14.13 -19.88 2.77
N GLU A 81 14.22 -21.21 2.88
CA GLU A 81 15.37 -22.01 3.32
C GLU A 81 14.89 -23.40 3.76
N ASN A 82 14.82 -24.34 2.80
CA ASN A 82 15.02 -25.77 3.06
C ASN A 82 15.74 -26.39 1.85
N ASN A 83 16.90 -25.83 1.51
CA ASN A 83 17.93 -26.54 0.75
C ASN A 83 18.86 -27.23 1.75
N ASN A 84 18.48 -28.42 2.24
CA ASN A 84 19.39 -29.58 2.38
C ASN A 84 18.64 -30.82 2.91
N PHE A 85 18.25 -31.72 2.02
CA PHE A 85 18.17 -33.14 2.39
C PHE A 85 19.21 -33.89 1.57
N LYS A 86 20.42 -33.95 2.13
CA LYS A 86 21.39 -34.99 1.83
C LYS A 86 21.39 -35.99 2.98
N VAL A 87 20.58 -37.04 2.84
CA VAL A 87 20.69 -38.39 3.47
C VAL A 87 19.81 -39.29 2.58
N LEU A 88 20.17 -40.45 2.04
CA LEU A 88 21.33 -41.34 2.05
C LEU A 88 21.65 -41.69 0.59
#